data_AF-A0A939FBK0-F1
#
_entry.id   AF-A0A939FBK0-F1
#
_cell.length_a   1.000
_cell.length_b   1.000
_cell.length_c   1.000
_cell.angle_alpha   90.00
_cell.angle_beta   90.00
_cell.angle_gamma   90.00
#
_symmetry.space_group_name_H-M   'P 1'
#
loop_
_entity.id
_entity.type
_entity.pdbx_description
1 polymer ?
#
loop_
_entity_poly.entity_id
_entity_poly.type
_entity_poly.pdbx_seq_one_letter_code
_entity_poly.pdbx_strand_id
1 'polypeptide(L)'
;MEISGSVTQATTAQHRLHQEASAPPTPDGCDLVTVPARQGLEAVDILRRAAAPAEVGPVLHDGACDTLGFLVPPGTAAGWDMPGSACTETNGRGLRIPAEPPVRGGAWLLPPAEDAPVTDPTVLRAALGEAARLIEAADGCR
;
A
#
# COMPACT_ATOMS: atom_id res chain seq x y z
N MET A 1 -68.23 9.64 -28.64
CA MET A 1 -68.17 10.49 -27.44
C MET A 1 -67.42 9.72 -26.38
N GLU A 2 -66.38 10.36 -25.87
CA GLU A 2 -65.41 9.87 -24.89
C GLU A 2 -66.07 9.51 -23.55
N ILE A 3 -65.50 8.54 -22.82
CA ILE A 3 -65.30 8.69 -21.37
C ILE A 3 -64.12 7.82 -20.91
N SER A 4 -63.22 8.51 -20.23
CA SER A 4 -61.95 8.08 -19.64
C SER A 4 -62.09 7.26 -18.35
N GLY A 5 -60.97 6.61 -18.00
CA GLY A 5 -60.57 6.31 -16.61
C GLY A 5 -60.72 4.83 -16.23
N SER A 6 -59.79 4.15 -15.56
CA SER A 6 -58.52 4.54 -14.96
C SER A 6 -57.72 3.24 -14.77
N VAL A 7 -56.48 3.17 -15.25
CA VAL A 7 -55.59 2.04 -14.97
C VAL A 7 -54.89 2.28 -13.64
N THR A 8 -55.12 1.38 -12.69
CA THR A 8 -54.36 1.27 -11.44
C THR A 8 -52.91 0.92 -11.76
N GLN A 9 -51.95 1.77 -11.34
CA GLN A 9 -50.55 1.35 -11.20
C GLN A 9 -50.06 1.73 -9.81
N ALA A 10 -50.05 0.73 -8.93
CA ALA A 10 -49.12 0.67 -7.82
C ALA A 10 -48.12 -0.43 -8.16
N THR A 11 -46.82 -0.14 -8.08
CA THR A 11 -45.73 -1.07 -7.70
C THR A 11 -44.38 -0.38 -7.93
N THR A 12 -43.85 0.09 -6.81
CA THR A 12 -42.48 -0.13 -6.31
C THR A 12 -41.29 0.35 -7.15
N ALA A 13 -40.59 1.31 -6.54
CA ALA A 13 -39.24 1.72 -6.83
C ALA A 13 -38.30 0.54 -7.06
N GLN A 14 -37.58 0.55 -8.18
CA GLN A 14 -36.21 0.04 -8.22
C GLN A 14 -35.39 0.98 -9.09
N HIS A 15 -34.56 1.77 -8.40
CA HIS A 15 -33.31 2.32 -8.90
C HIS A 15 -32.68 1.34 -9.89
N ARG A 16 -32.73 1.65 -11.18
CA ARG A 16 -31.71 1.19 -12.11
C ARG A 16 -30.82 2.38 -12.37
N LEU A 17 -30.01 2.71 -11.36
CA LEU A 17 -28.75 3.38 -11.62
C LEU A 17 -28.10 2.54 -12.72
N HIS A 18 -27.91 3.19 -13.86
CA HIS A 18 -27.15 2.70 -14.97
C HIS A 18 -25.74 2.42 -14.42
N GLN A 19 -25.56 1.22 -13.88
CA GLN A 19 -24.26 0.71 -13.51
C GLN A 19 -23.61 0.35 -14.83
N GLU A 20 -23.12 1.38 -15.51
CA GLU A 20 -22.00 1.23 -16.42
C GLU A 20 -20.97 0.47 -15.61
N ALA A 21 -20.86 -0.81 -15.95
CA ALA A 21 -19.84 -1.68 -15.44
C ALA A 21 -18.52 -1.08 -15.92
N SER A 22 -18.01 -0.14 -15.14
CA SER A 22 -16.62 0.24 -15.16
C SER A 22 -15.88 -1.07 -14.99
N ALA A 23 -15.12 -1.46 -16.01
CA ALA A 23 -14.16 -2.55 -15.89
C ALA A 23 -13.40 -2.34 -14.57
N PRO A 24 -13.12 -3.40 -13.78
CA PRO A 24 -12.37 -3.24 -12.55
C PRO A 24 -11.08 -2.49 -12.89
N PRO A 25 -10.70 -1.43 -12.15
CA PRO A 25 -9.42 -0.80 -12.37
C PRO A 25 -8.37 -1.91 -12.19
N THR A 26 -7.61 -2.24 -13.23
CA THR A 26 -6.37 -2.97 -13.01
C THR A 26 -5.49 -2.02 -12.20
N PRO A 27 -5.09 -2.36 -10.96
CA PRO A 27 -4.24 -1.48 -10.20
C PRO A 27 -2.81 -1.66 -10.73
N ASP A 28 -2.52 -1.12 -11.91
CA ASP A 28 -1.19 -1.20 -12.51
C ASP A 28 -0.25 -0.13 -11.92
N GLY A 29 -0.18 -0.07 -10.58
CA GLY A 29 0.83 0.71 -9.89
C GLY A 29 0.84 0.56 -8.37
N CYS A 30 2.00 0.78 -7.78
CA CYS A 30 2.27 0.74 -6.33
C CYS A 30 2.95 2.03 -5.93
N ASP A 31 2.64 2.59 -4.78
CA ASP A 31 3.45 3.66 -4.21
C ASP A 31 4.65 3.07 -3.45
N LEU A 32 5.67 3.88 -3.21
CA LEU A 32 6.89 3.46 -2.52
C LEU A 32 7.10 4.28 -1.25
N VAL A 33 7.11 3.62 -0.10
CA VAL A 33 7.48 4.23 1.19
C VAL A 33 8.96 3.98 1.45
N THR A 34 9.76 5.05 1.53
CA THR A 34 11.20 4.99 1.82
C THR A 34 11.50 5.43 3.25
N VAL A 35 12.35 4.67 3.95
CA VAL A 35 12.75 4.90 5.34
C VAL A 35 14.24 4.62 5.55
N PRO A 36 14.88 5.15 6.61
CA PRO A 36 16.23 4.75 7.00
C PRO A 36 16.34 3.24 7.22
N ALA A 37 17.45 2.62 6.81
CA ALA A 37 17.61 1.17 6.83
C ALA A 37 17.40 0.55 8.21
N ARG A 38 17.93 1.16 9.28
CA ARG A 38 17.76 0.67 10.66
C ARG A 38 16.29 0.60 11.06
N GLN A 39 15.52 1.66 10.80
CA GLN A 39 14.08 1.68 11.12
C GLN A 39 13.30 0.70 10.24
N GLY A 40 13.64 0.61 8.95
CA GLY A 40 12.98 -0.31 8.02
C GLY A 40 13.22 -1.78 8.38
N LEU A 41 14.43 -2.16 8.76
CA LEU A 41 14.76 -3.54 9.14
C LEU A 41 14.00 -3.97 10.40
N GLU A 42 13.92 -3.09 11.41
CA GLU A 42 13.09 -3.33 12.61
C GLU A 42 11.61 -3.46 12.24
N ALA A 43 11.11 -2.62 11.31
CA ALA A 43 9.74 -2.73 10.85
C ALA A 43 9.46 -4.06 10.13
N VAL A 44 10.36 -4.52 9.25
CA VAL A 44 10.26 -5.86 8.62
C VAL A 44 10.19 -6.96 9.67
N ASP A 45 11.06 -6.89 10.67
CA ASP A 45 11.15 -7.88 11.73
C ASP A 45 9.90 -7.90 12.65
N ILE A 46 9.35 -6.72 12.96
CA ILE A 46 8.05 -6.58 13.66
C ILE A 46 6.91 -7.20 12.84
N LEU A 47 6.82 -6.86 11.55
CA LEU A 47 5.77 -7.37 10.67
C LEU A 47 5.81 -8.91 10.56
N ARG A 48 7.01 -9.49 10.45
CA ARG A 48 7.21 -10.95 10.36
C ARG A 48 6.85 -11.70 11.64
N ARG A 49 6.84 -11.02 12.79
CA ARG A 49 6.50 -11.61 14.11
C ARG A 49 5.02 -11.49 14.48
N ALA A 50 4.23 -10.70 13.77
CA ALA A 50 2.83 -10.45 14.14
C ALA A 50 2.01 -11.77 14.15
N ALA A 51 1.09 -11.89 15.12
CA ALA A 51 0.35 -13.12 15.40
C ALA A 51 -0.57 -13.60 14.26
N ALA A 52 -0.99 -12.69 13.39
CA ALA A 52 -1.43 -13.01 12.04
C ALA A 52 -0.29 -12.58 11.11
N PRO A 53 0.24 -13.46 10.24
CA PRO A 53 1.25 -13.06 9.28
C PRO A 53 0.64 -12.03 8.34
N ALA A 54 0.85 -10.74 8.63
CA ALA A 54 0.70 -9.71 7.63
C ALA A 54 1.74 -10.03 6.58
N GLU A 55 1.30 -10.35 5.37
CA GLU A 55 2.23 -10.61 4.28
C GLU A 55 3.01 -9.32 4.04
N VAL A 56 4.30 -9.38 4.40
CA VAL A 56 5.21 -8.29 4.10
C VAL A 56 5.39 -8.33 2.60
N GLY A 57 4.91 -7.27 1.94
CA GLY A 57 5.07 -7.13 0.51
C GLY A 57 6.54 -6.93 0.14
N PRO A 58 6.84 -6.74 -1.15
CA PRO A 58 8.21 -6.63 -1.60
C PRO A 58 8.93 -5.42 -0.99
N VAL A 59 10.19 -5.62 -0.60
CA VAL A 59 11.02 -4.61 0.07
C VAL A 59 12.33 -4.45 -0.68
N LEU A 60 12.60 -3.22 -1.10
CA LEU A 60 13.86 -2.79 -1.69
C LEU A 60 14.81 -2.34 -0.59
N HIS A 61 16.09 -2.63 -0.77
CA HIS A 61 17.18 -2.03 -0.02
C HIS A 61 18.06 -1.24 -0.98
N ASP A 62 18.14 0.07 -0.79
CA ASP A 62 19.11 0.93 -1.46
C ASP A 62 20.31 1.12 -0.53
N GLY A 63 21.36 0.33 -0.79
CA GLY A 63 22.59 0.37 -0.01
C GLY A 63 23.44 1.63 -0.23
N ALA A 64 23.19 2.39 -1.31
CA ALA A 64 23.91 3.65 -1.54
C ALA A 64 23.36 4.79 -0.67
N CYS A 65 22.05 4.78 -0.42
CA CYS A 65 21.37 5.77 0.41
C CYS A 65 21.09 5.28 1.84
N ASP A 66 21.42 4.03 2.18
CA ASP A 66 21.10 3.38 3.46
C ASP A 66 19.59 3.45 3.80
N THR A 67 18.75 3.06 2.83
CA THR A 67 17.29 3.10 2.98
C THR A 67 16.62 1.79 2.60
N LEU A 68 15.46 1.52 3.20
CA LEU A 68 14.52 0.51 2.72
C LEU A 68 13.32 1.17 2.04
N GLY A 69 12.83 0.52 0.99
CA GLY A 69 11.65 0.90 0.23
C GLY A 69 10.57 -0.18 0.29
N PHE A 70 9.40 0.12 0.85
CA PHE A 70 8.26 -0.78 0.92
C PHE A 70 7.27 -0.45 -0.18
N LEU A 71 6.88 -1.45 -0.96
CA LEU A 71 5.74 -1.29 -1.87
C LEU A 71 4.43 -1.33 -1.10
N VAL A 72 3.58 -0.36 -1.40
CA VAL A 72 2.26 -0.18 -0.79
C VAL A 72 1.22 0.09 -1.88
N PRO A 73 -0.09 -0.07 -1.61
CA PRO A 73 -1.15 0.22 -2.57
C PRO A 73 -1.06 1.66 -3.12
N PRO A 74 -1.47 1.87 -4.38
CA PRO A 74 -1.46 3.20 -4.99
C PRO A 74 -2.41 4.15 -4.26
N GLY A 75 -2.05 5.43 -4.22
CA GLY A 75 -2.79 6.47 -3.49
C GLY A 75 -2.40 6.59 -2.01
N THR A 76 -1.52 5.71 -1.51
CA THR A 76 -0.95 5.82 -0.16
C THR A 76 -0.18 7.13 0.00
N ALA A 77 0.53 7.57 -1.04
CA ALA A 77 1.33 8.79 -1.02
C ALA A 77 0.51 10.04 -0.66
N ALA A 78 -0.74 10.13 -1.12
CA ALA A 78 -1.61 11.29 -0.91
C ALA A 78 -1.92 11.58 0.58
N GLY A 79 -1.83 10.56 1.44
CA GLY A 79 -2.09 10.67 2.88
C GLY A 79 -0.91 10.21 3.74
N TRP A 80 0.30 10.14 3.19
CA TRP A 80 1.44 9.66 3.94
C TRP A 80 2.09 10.73 4.81
N ASP A 81 1.85 10.63 6.11
CA ASP A 81 2.40 11.54 7.12
C ASP A 81 3.06 10.76 8.27
N MET A 82 4.13 10.02 7.98
CA MET A 82 4.95 9.37 9.01
C MET A 82 6.30 10.07 9.14
N PRO A 83 6.69 10.53 10.34
CA PRO A 83 8.00 11.15 10.57
C PRO A 83 9.16 10.24 10.16
N GLY A 84 10.21 10.84 9.60
CA GLY A 84 11.42 10.11 9.19
C GLY A 84 11.22 9.21 7.96
N SER A 85 10.09 9.32 7.27
CA SER A 85 9.77 8.53 6.08
C SER A 85 9.23 9.42 4.96
N ALA A 86 9.35 8.96 3.73
CA ALA A 86 8.73 9.60 2.58
C ALA A 86 7.91 8.56 1.81
N CYS A 87 6.82 8.98 1.17
CA CYS A 87 6.06 8.13 0.25
C CYS A 87 6.01 8.82 -1.11
N THR A 88 6.50 8.13 -2.13
CA THR A 88 6.53 8.63 -3.50
C THR A 88 5.44 7.95 -4.29
N GLU A 89 4.53 8.74 -4.86
CA GLU A 89 3.57 8.25 -5.84
C GLU A 89 4.31 7.83 -7.12
N THR A 90 4.03 6.64 -7.65
CA THR A 90 4.62 6.23 -8.94
C THR A 90 3.81 6.72 -10.16
N ASN A 91 2.93 7.71 -9.95
CA ASN A 91 2.13 8.43 -10.96
C ASN A 91 1.41 7.52 -11.97
N GLY A 92 0.90 6.37 -11.53
CA GLY A 92 0.21 5.42 -12.41
C GLY A 92 1.08 4.85 -13.55
N ARG A 93 2.39 5.12 -13.57
CA ARG A 93 3.32 4.36 -14.42
C ARG A 93 3.57 2.97 -13.86
N GLY A 94 3.20 2.79 -12.60
CA GLY A 94 3.41 1.62 -11.79
C GLY A 94 4.88 1.30 -11.65
N LEU A 95 5.32 1.07 -10.43
CA LEU A 95 6.38 0.08 -10.31
C LEU A 95 5.77 -1.25 -10.76
N ARG A 96 5.84 -1.57 -12.06
CA ARG A 96 5.78 -2.98 -12.45
C ARG A 96 6.97 -3.59 -11.75
N ILE A 97 6.70 -4.35 -10.69
CA ILE A 97 7.75 -4.85 -9.80
C ILE A 97 8.67 -5.69 -10.68
N PRO A 98 9.86 -5.18 -11.07
CA PRO A 98 10.68 -5.92 -11.99
C PRO A 98 11.29 -7.07 -11.20
N ALA A 99 11.50 -8.21 -11.86
CA ALA A 99 12.23 -9.33 -11.25
C ALA A 99 13.61 -8.87 -10.74
N GLU A 100 14.17 -7.82 -11.36
CA GLU A 100 15.39 -7.14 -10.94
C GLU A 100 15.09 -5.81 -10.24
N PRO A 101 15.89 -5.39 -9.24
CA PRO A 101 15.68 -4.13 -8.53
C PRO A 101 15.74 -2.92 -9.48
N PRO A 102 14.78 -1.98 -9.44
CA PRO A 102 14.73 -0.85 -10.37
C PRO A 102 15.76 0.26 -10.08
N VAL A 103 16.58 0.11 -9.04
CA VAL A 103 17.57 1.12 -8.59
C VAL A 103 18.99 0.57 -8.79
N ARG A 104 19.88 1.34 -9.44
CA ARG A 104 21.30 0.98 -9.58
C ARG A 104 21.93 0.86 -8.19
N GLY A 105 22.41 -0.34 -7.83
CA GLY A 105 23.01 -0.60 -6.52
C GLY A 105 22.00 -0.98 -5.43
N GLY A 106 20.70 -0.98 -5.75
CA GLY A 106 19.67 -1.52 -4.88
C GLY A 106 19.53 -3.04 -5.04
N ALA A 107 19.07 -3.70 -3.99
CA ALA A 107 18.77 -5.13 -3.97
C ALA A 107 17.37 -5.36 -3.40
N TRP A 108 16.70 -6.43 -3.82
CA TRP A 108 15.51 -6.91 -3.12
C TRP A 108 15.95 -7.49 -1.76
N LEU A 109 15.46 -6.90 -0.68
CA LEU A 109 15.52 -7.52 0.64
C LEU A 109 14.47 -8.63 0.73
N LEU A 110 13.25 -8.32 0.26
CA LEU A 110 12.17 -9.27 0.05
C LEU A 110 11.71 -9.14 -1.41
N PRO A 111 12.00 -10.12 -2.29
CA PRO A 111 11.63 -10.04 -3.69
C PRO A 111 10.11 -10.21 -3.89
N PRO A 112 9.55 -9.69 -4.99
CA PRO A 112 8.20 -10.06 -5.39
C PRO A 112 8.05 -11.56 -5.61
N ALA A 113 6.97 -12.14 -5.10
CA ALA A 113 6.45 -13.40 -5.61
C ALA A 113 5.36 -13.11 -6.65
N GLU A 114 5.04 -14.09 -7.52
CA GLU A 114 4.17 -13.89 -8.69
C GLU A 114 2.80 -13.26 -8.35
N ASP A 115 2.30 -13.48 -7.13
CA ASP A 115 1.03 -12.90 -6.63
C ASP A 115 1.16 -12.27 -5.23
N ALA A 116 2.37 -11.93 -4.77
CA ALA A 116 2.54 -11.36 -3.44
C ALA A 116 1.85 -9.98 -3.34
N PRO A 117 0.95 -9.77 -2.36
CA PRO A 117 0.36 -8.45 -2.15
C PRO A 117 1.43 -7.45 -1.72
N VAL A 118 1.19 -6.19 -2.03
CA VAL A 118 1.95 -5.07 -1.45
C VAL A 118 1.60 -4.89 0.03
N THR A 119 2.51 -4.28 0.78
CA THR A 119 2.36 -4.12 2.24
C THR A 119 1.18 -3.20 2.56
N ASP A 120 0.28 -3.62 3.45
CA ASP A 120 -0.80 -2.77 3.96
C ASP A 120 -0.20 -1.50 4.63
N PRO A 121 -0.59 -0.29 4.19
CA PRO A 121 0.01 0.94 4.67
C PRO A 121 -0.33 1.22 6.14
N THR A 122 -1.46 0.75 6.65
CA THR A 122 -1.87 0.89 8.06
C THR A 122 -0.96 0.06 8.96
N VAL A 123 -0.72 -1.20 8.56
CA VAL A 123 0.16 -2.10 9.30
C VAL A 123 1.60 -1.60 9.23
N LEU A 124 2.03 -1.11 8.06
CA LEU A 124 3.36 -0.51 7.90
C LEU A 124 3.57 0.70 8.83
N ARG A 125 2.60 1.62 8.94
CA ARG A 125 2.69 2.75 9.88
C ARG A 125 2.84 2.29 11.33
N ALA A 126 2.06 1.29 11.74
CA ALA A 126 2.14 0.75 13.10
C ALA A 126 3.53 0.16 13.37
N ALA A 127 4.07 -0.62 12.43
CA ALA A 127 5.41 -1.22 12.54
C ALA A 127 6.51 -0.15 12.56
N LEU A 128 6.45 0.87 11.70
CA LEU A 128 7.42 1.96 11.67
C LEU A 128 7.40 2.82 12.94
N GLY A 129 6.20 3.05 13.51
CA GLY A 129 6.05 3.76 14.78
C GLY A 129 6.59 2.96 15.97
N GLU A 130 6.42 1.64 15.96
CA GLU A 130 7.03 0.77 16.98
C GLU A 130 8.55 0.69 16.82
N ALA A 131 9.05 0.52 15.60
CA ALA A 131 10.48 0.53 15.31
C ALA A 131 11.15 1.83 15.79
N ALA A 132 10.52 2.99 15.57
CA ALA A 132 11.02 4.27 16.07
C ALA A 132 11.16 4.28 17.60
N ARG A 133 10.13 3.82 18.34
CA ARG A 133 10.18 3.74 19.81
C ARG A 133 11.27 2.80 20.31
N LEU A 134 11.47 1.65 19.66
CA LEU A 134 12.53 0.70 20.02
C LEU A 134 13.91 1.29 19.81
N ILE A 135 14.11 2.01 18.70
CA ILE A 135 15.35 2.69 18.38
C ILE A 135 15.64 3.81 19.39
N GLU A 136 14.65 4.65 19.69
CA GLU A 136 14.77 5.71 20.70
C GLU A 136 15.12 5.14 22.08
N ALA A 137 14.46 4.06 22.50
CA ALA A 137 14.76 3.39 23.75
C ALA A 137 16.19 2.85 23.79
N ALA A 138 16.66 2.23 22.69
CA ALA A 138 18.02 1.72 22.60
C ALA A 138 19.09 2.83 22.61
N ASP A 139 18.83 3.94 21.93
CA ASP A 139 19.78 5.06 21.84
C ASP A 139 19.86 5.86 23.15
N GLY A 140 18.76 5.92 23.92
CA GLY A 140 18.70 6.57 25.24
C GLY A 140 19.37 5.79 26.39
N CYS A 141 19.75 4.52 26.18
CA CYS A 141 20.46 3.70 27.17
C CYS A 141 21.99 3.87 27.17
N ARG A 142 22.52 4.82 26.39
CA ARG A 142 23.96 5.02 26.19
C ARG A 142 24.59 5.98 27.20
#